data_AF-A0A350P8S1-F1
#
_entry.id   AF-A0A350P8S1-F1
#
_cell.length_a   1.000
_cell.length_b   1.000
_cell.length_c   1.000
_cell.angle_alpha   90.00
_cell.angle_beta   90.00
_cell.angle_gamma   90.00
#
_symmetry.space_group_name_H-M   'P 1'
#
loop_
_entity.id
_entity.type
_entity.pdbx_description
1 polymer ?
#
loop_
_entity_poly.entity_id
_entity_poly.type
_entity_poly.pdbx_seq_one_letter_code
_entity_poly.pdbx_strand_id
1 'polypeptide(L)'
;MPWKYSGRIIRVGKAWVDNNGTQYPAIWNNYSADEKAAIGLKWEDEVAAHDNRFYWGRDADGKLIPRSLTDVDQVDEDGKAVTGPDGKQLVNKGLKTLAIETVKSQAAGLLAPYDWQVIKATEVESYSVPSSVTTYRAAVRTASNNIETAITNAADLAAFMALYDTPVDSDGEPTGNAPIVDWPDAI
;
A
#
# COMPACT_ATOMS: atom_id res chain seq x y z
N MET A 1 -9.35 -16.97 16.60
CA MET A 1 -10.56 -17.27 15.81
C MET A 1 -11.78 -17.43 16.73
N PRO A 2 -12.79 -16.55 16.61
CA PRO A 2 -13.95 -16.57 17.49
C PRO A 2 -15.18 -17.28 16.88
N TRP A 3 -15.90 -18.05 17.70
CA TRP A 3 -17.29 -18.36 17.41
C TRP A 3 -18.13 -17.09 17.59
N LYS A 4 -19.06 -16.80 16.68
CA LYS A 4 -20.00 -15.68 16.78
C LYS A 4 -21.44 -16.14 16.90
N TYR A 5 -22.21 -15.41 17.70
CA TYR A 5 -23.66 -15.53 17.80
C TYR A 5 -24.26 -14.12 17.65
N SER A 6 -25.09 -13.90 16.63
CA SER A 6 -25.70 -12.58 16.32
C SER A 6 -24.70 -11.41 16.36
N GLY A 7 -23.50 -11.61 15.80
CA GLY A 7 -22.43 -10.60 15.76
C GLY A 7 -21.57 -10.49 17.03
N ARG A 8 -21.96 -11.14 18.14
CA ARG A 8 -21.19 -11.20 19.39
C ARG A 8 -20.18 -12.33 19.36
N ILE A 9 -18.93 -12.05 19.75
CA ILE A 9 -17.90 -13.06 19.97
C ILE A 9 -18.23 -13.90 21.21
N ILE A 10 -18.32 -15.21 21.01
CA ILE A 10 -18.49 -16.24 22.04
C ILE A 10 -17.13 -16.90 22.28
N ARG A 11 -16.63 -16.74 23.51
CA ARG A 11 -15.33 -17.28 23.92
C ARG A 11 -15.48 -18.75 24.32
N VAL A 12 -14.67 -19.61 23.72
CA VAL A 12 -14.58 -21.03 24.12
C VAL A 12 -14.24 -21.13 25.61
N GLY A 13 -14.88 -22.05 26.32
CA GLY A 13 -14.69 -22.24 27.76
C GLY A 13 -15.46 -21.27 28.65
N LYS A 14 -16.33 -20.42 28.09
CA LYS A 14 -17.20 -19.51 28.85
C LYS A 14 -18.67 -19.78 28.58
N ALA A 15 -19.46 -19.93 29.66
CA ALA A 15 -20.91 -20.02 29.56
C ALA A 15 -21.50 -18.71 29.02
N TRP A 16 -22.58 -18.79 28.27
CA TRP A 16 -23.24 -17.64 27.66
C TRP A 16 -24.75 -17.87 27.54
N VAL A 17 -25.50 -16.80 27.28
CA VAL A 17 -26.97 -16.82 27.16
C VAL A 17 -27.33 -16.26 25.79
N ASP A 18 -28.25 -16.92 25.08
CA ASP A 18 -28.74 -16.46 23.79
C ASP A 18 -29.82 -15.38 23.91
N ASN A 19 -30.30 -14.87 22.77
CA ASN A 19 -31.32 -13.82 22.74
C ASN A 19 -32.69 -14.29 23.23
N ASN A 20 -32.93 -15.61 23.31
CA ASN A 20 -34.17 -16.21 23.78
C ASN A 20 -34.12 -16.55 25.29
N GLY A 21 -33.01 -16.24 25.96
CA GLY A 21 -32.81 -16.52 27.39
C GLY A 21 -32.31 -17.94 27.69
N THR A 22 -31.95 -18.73 26.67
CA THR A 22 -31.38 -20.07 26.87
C THR A 22 -29.93 -19.95 27.32
N GLN A 23 -29.59 -20.59 28.44
CA GLN A 23 -28.23 -20.60 28.97
C GLN A 23 -27.45 -21.80 28.44
N TYR A 24 -26.29 -21.54 27.84
CA TYR A 24 -25.34 -22.55 27.38
C TYR A 24 -24.15 -22.69 28.35
N PRO A 25 -23.77 -23.92 28.71
CA PRO A 25 -22.69 -24.18 29.65
C PRO A 25 -21.32 -23.88 29.03
N ALA A 26 -20.29 -23.70 29.85
CA ALA A 26 -18.92 -23.40 29.38
C ALA A 26 -18.32 -24.46 28.41
N ILE A 27 -18.88 -25.67 28.42
CA ILE A 27 -18.51 -26.80 27.56
C ILE A 27 -19.28 -26.86 26.23
N TRP A 28 -20.05 -25.83 25.88
CA TRP A 28 -20.82 -25.74 24.62
C TRP A 28 -19.98 -26.02 23.37
N ASN A 29 -18.65 -25.82 23.43
CA ASN A 29 -17.74 -26.13 22.34
C ASN A 29 -17.67 -27.63 22.00
N ASN A 30 -18.15 -28.52 22.86
CA ASN A 30 -18.21 -29.96 22.61
C ASN A 30 -19.41 -30.38 21.75
N TYR A 31 -20.38 -29.48 21.52
CA TYR A 31 -21.51 -29.77 20.64
C TYR A 31 -21.05 -30.07 19.21
N SER A 32 -21.82 -30.89 18.51
CA SER A 32 -21.63 -31.16 17.09
C SER A 32 -21.75 -29.88 16.25
N ALA A 33 -21.28 -29.95 15.00
CA ALA A 33 -21.40 -28.81 14.07
C ALA A 33 -22.87 -28.44 13.83
N ASP A 34 -23.75 -29.42 13.71
CA ASP A 34 -25.18 -29.22 13.47
C ASP A 34 -25.89 -28.57 14.66
N GLU A 35 -25.56 -29.00 15.90
CA GLU A 35 -26.09 -28.37 17.12
C GLU A 35 -25.64 -26.91 17.23
N LYS A 36 -24.35 -26.62 16.95
CA LYS A 36 -23.84 -25.24 16.95
C LYS A 36 -24.54 -24.39 15.89
N ALA A 37 -24.74 -24.93 14.70
CA ALA A 37 -25.46 -24.25 13.62
C ALA A 37 -26.93 -23.98 14.00
N ALA A 38 -27.61 -24.95 14.64
CA ALA A 38 -28.99 -24.79 15.12
C ALA A 38 -29.12 -23.73 16.23
N ILE A 39 -28.11 -23.61 17.09
CA ILE A 39 -28.00 -22.54 18.10
C ILE A 39 -27.72 -21.17 17.44
N GLY A 40 -27.30 -21.15 16.17
CA GLY A 40 -26.91 -19.95 15.45
C GLY A 40 -25.46 -19.53 15.70
N LEU A 41 -24.63 -20.43 16.24
CA LEU A 41 -23.18 -20.22 16.34
C LEU A 41 -22.55 -20.41 14.97
N LYS A 42 -21.79 -19.41 14.54
CA LYS A 42 -20.98 -19.44 13.32
C LYS A 42 -19.51 -19.36 13.69
N TRP A 43 -18.71 -20.26 13.13
CA TRP A 43 -17.26 -20.09 13.15
C TRP A 43 -16.90 -19.05 12.10
N GLU A 44 -16.18 -18.01 12.52
CA GLU A 44 -15.58 -17.06 11.58
C GLU A 44 -14.07 -17.18 11.70
N ASP A 45 -13.43 -17.64 10.63
CA ASP A 45 -11.99 -17.61 10.52
C ASP A 45 -11.48 -16.18 10.56
N GLU A 46 -10.29 -16.00 11.14
CA GLU A 46 -9.64 -14.71 11.12
C GLU A 46 -9.21 -14.40 9.69
N VAL A 47 -9.64 -13.25 9.18
CA VAL A 47 -9.25 -12.80 7.85
C VAL A 47 -7.75 -12.60 7.87
N ALA A 48 -7.02 -13.42 7.10
CA ALA A 48 -5.56 -13.32 7.02
C ALA A 48 -5.16 -11.88 6.67
N ALA A 49 -4.14 -11.37 7.38
CA ALA A 49 -3.58 -10.05 7.12
C ALA A 49 -3.22 -9.88 5.63
N HIS A 50 -3.30 -8.65 5.15
CA HIS A 50 -2.95 -8.28 3.79
C HIS A 50 -2.11 -7.00 3.80
N ASP A 51 -1.34 -6.80 2.74
CA ASP A 51 -0.57 -5.57 2.58
C ASP A 51 -1.49 -4.43 2.13
N ASN A 52 -1.81 -3.54 3.07
CA ASN A 52 -2.70 -2.40 2.85
C ASN A 52 -2.18 -1.42 1.79
N ARG A 53 -0.88 -1.47 1.44
CA ARG A 53 -0.29 -0.67 0.37
C ARG A 53 -0.86 -1.05 -1.00
N PHE A 54 -1.16 -2.34 -1.20
CA PHE A 54 -1.54 -2.88 -2.51
C PHE A 54 -2.98 -3.40 -2.57
N TYR A 55 -3.58 -3.70 -1.42
CA TYR A 55 -4.91 -4.31 -1.34
C TYR A 55 -5.86 -3.48 -0.46
N TRP A 56 -7.16 -3.54 -0.78
CA TRP A 56 -8.23 -2.95 0.04
C TRP A 56 -8.71 -3.89 1.15
N GLY A 57 -8.52 -5.19 0.97
CA GLY A 57 -9.11 -6.20 1.82
C GLY A 57 -9.16 -7.56 1.15
N ARG A 58 -10.04 -8.40 1.68
CA ARG A 58 -10.45 -9.67 1.07
C ARG A 58 -11.96 -9.65 0.82
N ASP A 59 -12.40 -10.31 -0.23
CA ASP A 59 -13.82 -10.52 -0.52
C ASP A 59 -14.43 -11.60 0.38
N ALA A 60 -15.72 -11.91 0.17
CA ALA A 60 -16.45 -12.92 0.94
C ALA A 60 -15.86 -14.34 0.82
N ASP A 61 -15.13 -14.61 -0.27
CA ASP A 61 -14.46 -15.88 -0.54
C ASP A 61 -13.01 -15.90 0.00
N GLY A 62 -12.56 -14.81 0.64
CA GLY A 62 -11.22 -14.67 1.21
C GLY A 62 -10.14 -14.28 0.20
N LYS A 63 -10.51 -13.95 -1.05
CA LYS A 63 -9.56 -13.53 -2.10
C LYS A 63 -9.24 -12.05 -1.94
N LEU A 64 -7.98 -11.70 -2.16
CA LEU A 64 -7.50 -10.31 -2.06
C LEU A 64 -8.13 -9.40 -3.11
N ILE A 65 -8.57 -8.22 -2.67
CA ILE A 65 -9.13 -7.16 -3.52
C ILE A 65 -8.00 -6.18 -3.86
N PRO A 66 -7.44 -6.21 -5.08
CA PRO A 66 -6.35 -5.34 -5.47
C PRO A 66 -6.80 -3.88 -5.57
N ARG A 67 -5.93 -2.96 -5.16
CA ARG A 67 -6.07 -1.55 -5.52
C ARG A 67 -5.77 -1.38 -7.02
N SER A 68 -6.38 -0.37 -7.65
CA SER A 68 -6.16 -0.12 -9.07
C SER A 68 -4.72 0.32 -9.33
N LEU A 69 -4.09 -0.27 -10.35
CA LEU A 69 -2.74 0.07 -10.75
C LEU A 69 -2.69 1.41 -11.50
N THR A 70 -3.70 1.65 -12.33
CA THR A 70 -3.89 2.87 -13.13
C THR A 70 -4.98 3.75 -12.53
N ASP A 71 -4.96 5.01 -12.92
CA ASP A 71 -6.00 5.96 -12.59
C ASP A 71 -7.37 5.50 -13.12
N VAL A 72 -8.42 5.70 -12.33
CA VAL A 72 -9.80 5.32 -12.68
C VAL A 72 -10.70 6.53 -12.51
N ASP A 73 -11.44 6.86 -13.56
CA ASP A 73 -12.43 7.92 -13.56
C ASP A 73 -13.48 7.73 -12.46
N GLN A 74 -13.79 8.81 -11.74
CA GLN A 74 -14.91 8.80 -10.80
C GLN A 74 -16.23 8.91 -11.56
N VAL A 75 -17.14 8.00 -11.24
CA VAL A 75 -18.52 8.00 -11.74
C VAL A 75 -19.50 7.99 -10.57
N ASP A 76 -20.67 8.59 -10.78
CA ASP A 76 -21.79 8.53 -9.84
C ASP A 76 -22.53 7.19 -9.91
N GLU A 77 -23.60 7.05 -9.12
CA GLU A 77 -24.42 5.82 -9.07
C GLU A 77 -25.08 5.48 -10.41
N ASP A 78 -25.27 6.48 -11.29
CA ASP A 78 -25.83 6.32 -12.65
C ASP A 78 -24.73 6.09 -13.71
N GLY A 79 -23.46 6.00 -13.30
CA GLY A 79 -22.32 5.83 -14.20
C GLY A 79 -21.92 7.09 -14.96
N LYS A 80 -22.39 8.27 -14.56
CA LYS A 80 -21.98 9.55 -15.15
C LYS A 80 -20.72 10.08 -14.49
N ALA A 81 -19.85 10.69 -15.29
CA ALA A 81 -18.62 11.32 -14.81
C ALA A 81 -18.91 12.33 -13.70
N VAL A 82 -18.22 12.18 -12.56
CA VAL A 82 -18.24 13.16 -11.48
C VAL A 82 -17.25 14.27 -11.83
N THR A 83 -17.73 15.50 -11.90
CA THR A 83 -16.91 16.67 -12.26
C THR A 83 -16.61 17.50 -11.03
N GLY A 84 -15.37 17.96 -10.90
CA GLY A 84 -14.93 18.86 -9.84
C GLY A 84 -15.42 20.30 -10.02
N PRO A 85 -15.17 21.18 -9.02
CA PRO A 85 -15.52 22.60 -9.08
C PRO A 85 -14.86 23.36 -10.23
N ASP A 86 -13.78 22.82 -10.79
CA ASP A 86 -13.02 23.36 -11.92
C ASP A 86 -13.55 22.91 -13.29
N GLY A 87 -14.64 22.13 -13.32
CA GLY A 87 -15.23 21.62 -14.55
C GLY A 87 -14.47 20.44 -15.16
N LYS A 88 -13.48 19.88 -14.47
CA LYS A 88 -12.76 18.67 -14.92
C LYS A 88 -13.29 17.41 -14.24
N GLN A 89 -13.24 16.29 -14.94
CA GLN A 89 -13.62 14.99 -14.39
C GLN A 89 -12.68 14.60 -13.25
N LEU A 90 -13.25 14.16 -12.14
CA LEU A 90 -12.49 13.65 -11.00
C LEU A 90 -11.99 12.24 -11.29
N VAL A 91 -10.79 11.95 -10.82
CA VAL A 91 -10.09 10.70 -11.08
C VAL A 91 -9.54 10.15 -9.76
N ASN A 92 -9.79 8.88 -9.49
CA ASN A 92 -9.13 8.14 -8.41
C ASN A 92 -7.74 7.72 -8.88
N LYS A 93 -6.71 8.27 -8.23
CA LYS A 93 -5.32 7.93 -8.56
C LYS A 93 -5.03 6.46 -8.31
N GLY A 94 -4.43 5.82 -9.30
CA GLY A 94 -3.90 4.47 -9.21
C GLY A 94 -2.58 4.42 -8.46
N LEU A 95 -2.15 3.20 -8.12
CA LEU A 95 -0.91 2.94 -7.40
C LEU A 95 0.32 3.52 -8.12
N LYS A 96 0.38 3.43 -9.46
CA LYS A 96 1.53 3.98 -10.22
C LYS A 96 1.65 5.49 -10.08
N THR A 97 0.54 6.21 -10.21
CA THR A 97 0.51 7.67 -10.07
C THR A 97 0.94 8.10 -8.68
N LEU A 98 0.39 7.47 -7.64
CA LEU A 98 0.76 7.76 -6.24
C LEU A 98 2.24 7.45 -5.96
N ALA A 99 2.78 6.37 -6.52
CA ALA A 99 4.19 6.04 -6.38
C ALA A 99 5.09 7.07 -7.09
N ILE A 100 4.75 7.49 -8.31
CA ILE A 100 5.50 8.55 -9.03
C ILE A 100 5.47 9.87 -8.26
N GLU A 101 4.33 10.26 -7.69
CA GLU A 101 4.23 11.46 -6.86
C GLU A 101 5.15 11.39 -5.63
N THR A 102 5.22 10.21 -5.00
CA THR A 102 6.11 9.96 -3.87
C THR A 102 7.58 10.06 -4.29
N VAL A 103 7.96 9.44 -5.42
CA VAL A 103 9.33 9.50 -5.98
C VAL A 103 9.74 10.93 -6.28
N LYS A 104 8.87 11.72 -6.91
CA LYS A 104 9.13 13.14 -7.18
C LYS A 104 9.29 13.96 -5.90
N SER A 105 8.47 13.70 -4.88
CA SER A 105 8.60 14.35 -3.58
C SER A 105 9.93 14.02 -2.90
N GLN A 106 10.35 12.75 -2.95
CA GLN A 106 11.64 12.31 -2.42
C GLN A 106 12.80 12.97 -3.18
N ALA A 107 12.79 12.96 -4.51
CA ALA A 107 13.81 13.63 -5.32
C ALA A 107 13.93 15.12 -4.97
N ALA A 108 12.80 15.82 -4.84
CA ALA A 108 12.79 17.22 -4.42
C ALA A 108 13.42 17.40 -3.02
N GLY A 109 13.06 16.53 -2.06
CA GLY A 109 13.64 16.54 -0.72
C GLY A 109 15.15 16.29 -0.69
N LEU A 110 15.66 15.38 -1.52
CA LEU A 110 17.09 15.08 -1.64
C LEU A 110 17.89 16.23 -2.28
N LEU A 111 17.26 17.00 -3.18
CA LEU A 111 17.90 18.12 -3.88
C LEU A 111 17.87 19.43 -3.08
N ALA A 112 16.81 19.66 -2.30
CA ALA A 112 16.56 20.91 -1.60
C ALA A 112 17.74 21.44 -0.73
N PRO A 113 18.48 20.60 0.03
CA PRO A 113 19.61 21.08 0.85
C PRO A 113 20.73 21.74 0.04
N TYR A 114 20.81 21.46 -1.26
CA TYR A 114 21.89 21.91 -2.14
C TYR A 114 21.46 23.01 -3.12
N ASP A 115 20.17 23.36 -3.17
CA ASP A 115 19.65 24.34 -4.14
C ASP A 115 20.27 25.73 -3.97
N TRP A 116 20.59 26.13 -2.73
CA TRP A 116 21.26 27.41 -2.46
C TRP A 116 22.60 27.54 -3.19
N GLN A 117 23.33 26.44 -3.38
CA GLN A 117 24.61 26.46 -4.08
C GLN A 117 24.41 26.75 -5.56
N VAL A 118 23.35 26.17 -6.15
CA VAL A 118 22.98 26.44 -7.54
C VAL A 118 22.55 27.89 -7.72
N ILE A 119 21.69 28.41 -6.83
CA ILE A 119 21.26 29.81 -6.85
C ILE A 119 22.47 30.75 -6.72
N LYS A 120 23.34 30.50 -5.74
CA LYS A 120 24.55 31.30 -5.53
C LYS A 120 25.45 31.34 -6.77
N ALA A 121 25.61 30.23 -7.49
CA ALA A 121 26.39 30.19 -8.72
C ALA A 121 25.79 31.04 -9.86
N THR A 122 24.50 31.38 -9.79
CA THR A 122 23.88 32.33 -10.73
C THR A 122 24.03 33.79 -10.32
N GLU A 123 24.27 34.06 -9.03
CA GLU A 123 24.33 35.42 -8.47
C GLU A 123 25.77 35.90 -8.22
N VAL A 124 26.72 34.99 -8.05
CA VAL A 124 28.12 35.29 -7.70
C VAL A 124 29.05 34.68 -8.74
N GLU A 125 29.61 35.52 -9.61
CA GLU A 125 30.45 35.11 -10.75
C GLU A 125 31.68 34.26 -10.36
N SER A 126 32.27 34.53 -9.19
CA SER A 126 33.45 33.79 -8.70
C SER A 126 33.11 32.47 -8.00
N TYR A 127 31.82 32.16 -7.81
CA TYR A 127 31.38 30.94 -7.15
C TYR A 127 30.99 29.89 -8.18
N SER A 128 31.57 28.71 -8.04
CA SER A 128 31.15 27.51 -8.76
C SER A 128 30.59 26.48 -7.78
N VAL A 129 29.56 25.74 -8.22
CA VAL A 129 29.02 24.64 -7.42
C VAL A 129 30.08 23.54 -7.30
N PRO A 130 30.37 23.04 -6.09
CA PRO A 130 31.27 21.91 -5.88
C PRO A 130 30.90 20.70 -6.76
N SER A 131 31.91 20.03 -7.31
CA SER A 131 31.70 18.87 -8.19
C SER A 131 30.94 17.72 -7.51
N SER A 132 31.18 17.48 -6.21
CA SER A 132 30.42 16.49 -5.43
C SER A 132 28.91 16.78 -5.45
N VAL A 133 28.54 18.05 -5.33
CA VAL A 133 27.13 18.49 -5.33
C VAL A 133 26.53 18.39 -6.73
N THR A 134 27.24 18.79 -7.79
CA THR A 134 26.71 18.67 -9.15
C THR A 134 26.55 17.19 -9.56
N THR A 135 27.50 16.33 -9.20
CA THR A 135 27.43 14.88 -9.41
C THR A 135 26.29 14.24 -8.64
N TYR A 136 26.16 14.51 -7.33
CA TYR A 136 25.08 13.96 -6.51
C TYR A 136 23.70 14.39 -7.05
N ARG A 137 23.52 15.69 -7.34
CA ARG A 137 22.25 16.19 -7.90
C ARG A 137 21.91 15.55 -9.25
N ALA A 138 22.90 15.28 -10.09
CA ALA A 138 22.70 14.56 -11.35
C ALA A 138 22.28 13.10 -11.10
N ALA A 139 22.94 12.42 -10.17
CA ALA A 139 22.60 11.06 -9.77
C ALA A 139 21.17 10.96 -9.23
N VAL A 140 20.73 11.90 -8.38
CA VAL A 140 19.34 11.93 -7.86
C VAL A 140 18.32 12.07 -9.01
N ARG A 141 18.58 12.94 -10.00
CA ARG A 141 17.66 13.08 -11.15
C ARG A 141 17.63 11.81 -12.01
N THR A 142 18.78 11.18 -12.24
CA THR A 142 18.86 9.91 -12.97
C THR A 142 18.11 8.80 -12.23
N ALA A 143 18.31 8.69 -10.92
CA ALA A 143 17.58 7.74 -10.07
C ALA A 143 16.06 7.98 -10.16
N SER A 144 15.59 9.22 -9.98
CA SER A 144 14.16 9.56 -10.13
C SER A 144 13.60 9.07 -11.47
N ASN A 145 14.29 9.36 -12.58
CA ASN A 145 13.85 8.93 -13.91
C ASN A 145 13.80 7.40 -14.05
N ASN A 146 14.79 6.70 -13.50
CA ASN A 146 14.86 5.23 -13.55
C ASN A 146 13.73 4.60 -12.73
N ILE A 147 13.47 5.11 -11.52
CA ILE A 147 12.41 4.62 -10.65
C ILE A 147 11.03 4.90 -11.28
N GLU A 148 10.80 6.11 -11.80
CA GLU A 148 9.55 6.46 -12.52
C GLU A 148 9.33 5.55 -13.75
N THR A 149 10.40 5.21 -14.46
CA THR A 149 10.36 4.28 -15.59
C THR A 149 10.00 2.87 -15.15
N ALA A 150 10.60 2.36 -14.06
CA ALA A 150 10.30 1.04 -13.51
C ALA A 150 8.82 0.94 -13.07
N ILE A 151 8.31 1.97 -12.38
CA ILE A 151 6.90 2.07 -12.00
C ILE A 151 6.00 2.04 -13.24
N THR A 152 6.31 2.84 -14.26
CA THR A 152 5.51 2.93 -15.47
C THR A 152 5.48 1.59 -16.21
N ASN A 153 6.62 0.90 -16.28
CA ASN A 153 6.79 -0.35 -17.00
C ASN A 153 6.28 -1.61 -16.27
N ALA A 154 5.91 -1.52 -14.99
CA ALA A 154 5.35 -2.65 -14.27
C ALA A 154 4.07 -3.17 -14.97
N ALA A 155 4.09 -4.39 -15.48
CA ALA A 155 3.04 -4.93 -16.34
C ALA A 155 1.72 -5.20 -15.60
N ASP A 156 1.81 -5.57 -14.33
CA ASP A 156 0.69 -5.91 -13.47
C ASP A 156 0.99 -5.58 -12.00
N LEU A 157 0.07 -5.92 -11.09
CA LEU A 157 0.24 -5.66 -9.67
C LEU A 157 1.41 -6.44 -9.06
N ALA A 158 1.69 -7.66 -9.54
CA ALA A 158 2.80 -8.46 -9.02
C ALA A 158 4.15 -7.84 -9.42
N ALA A 159 4.30 -7.42 -10.68
CA ALA A 159 5.47 -6.69 -11.15
C ALA A 159 5.64 -5.35 -10.41
N PHE A 160 4.54 -4.67 -10.07
CA PHE A 160 4.59 -3.43 -9.30
C PHE A 160 5.02 -3.67 -7.84
N MET A 161 4.50 -4.71 -7.19
CA MET A 161 4.89 -5.10 -5.83
C MET A 161 6.37 -5.48 -5.75
N ALA A 162 6.89 -6.18 -6.76
CA ALA A 162 8.30 -6.56 -6.82
C ALA A 162 9.27 -5.37 -6.81
N LEU A 163 8.82 -4.15 -7.16
CA LEU A 163 9.64 -2.94 -7.05
C LEU A 163 9.94 -2.55 -5.58
N TYR A 164 9.15 -3.05 -4.64
CA TYR A 164 9.33 -2.81 -3.20
C TYR A 164 10.18 -3.88 -2.52
N ASP A 165 10.49 -4.96 -3.24
CA ASP A 165 11.31 -6.05 -2.71
C ASP A 165 12.79 -5.76 -2.93
N THR A 166 13.60 -6.13 -1.95
CA THR A 166 15.07 -6.02 -2.04
C THR A 166 15.58 -7.12 -2.97
N PRO A 167 16.33 -6.80 -4.03
CA PRO A 167 16.90 -7.83 -4.90
C PRO A 167 17.93 -8.66 -4.12
N VAL A 168 17.94 -9.96 -4.38
CA VAL A 168 18.85 -10.92 -3.73
C VAL A 168 19.59 -11.77 -4.77
N ASP A 169 20.75 -12.28 -4.40
CA ASP A 169 21.53 -13.21 -5.22
C ASP A 169 21.04 -14.67 -5.09
N SER A 170 21.79 -15.62 -5.64
CA SER A 170 21.46 -17.05 -5.57
C SER A 170 21.52 -17.63 -4.16
N ASP A 171 22.24 -16.97 -3.24
CA ASP A 171 22.40 -17.38 -1.85
C ASP A 171 21.38 -16.69 -0.93
N GLY A 172 20.58 -15.77 -1.48
CA GLY A 172 19.55 -15.02 -0.77
C GLY A 172 20.07 -13.75 -0.11
N GLU A 173 21.30 -13.33 -0.41
CA GLU A 173 21.89 -12.13 0.16
C GLU A 173 21.48 -10.87 -0.64
N PRO A 174 21.16 -9.74 0.02
CA PRO A 174 20.79 -8.50 -0.64
C PRO A 174 21.87 -7.98 -1.60
N THR A 175 21.49 -7.70 -2.85
CA THR A 175 22.41 -7.19 -3.88
C THR A 175 22.32 -5.68 -4.10
N GLY A 176 21.44 -4.99 -3.37
CA GLY A 176 21.23 -3.55 -3.50
C GLY A 176 19.96 -3.09 -2.80
N ASN A 177 19.51 -1.87 -3.10
CA ASN A 177 18.26 -1.34 -2.60
C ASN A 177 17.06 -1.90 -3.40
N ALA A 178 15.88 -1.87 -2.79
CA ALA A 178 14.65 -2.13 -3.55
C ALA A 178 14.49 -1.08 -4.67
N PRO A 179 14.03 -1.46 -5.88
CA PRO A 179 13.93 -0.55 -7.01
C PRO A 179 13.17 0.75 -6.74
N ILE A 180 12.17 0.74 -5.86
CA ILE A 180 11.35 1.92 -5.53
C ILE A 180 12.09 2.97 -4.69
N VAL A 181 13.24 2.62 -4.09
CA VAL A 181 14.05 3.47 -3.20
C VAL A 181 15.53 3.44 -3.55
N ASP A 182 15.87 3.12 -4.80
CA ASP A 182 17.26 3.06 -5.26
C ASP A 182 17.83 4.47 -5.54
N TRP A 183 18.07 5.20 -4.44
CA TRP A 183 18.62 6.56 -4.44
C TRP A 183 20.13 6.55 -4.19
N PRO A 184 20.88 7.55 -4.69
CA PRO A 184 22.29 7.68 -4.36
C PRO A 184 22.50 8.01 -2.87
N ASP A 185 23.65 7.61 -2.34
CA ASP A 185 24.07 7.96 -0.99
C ASP A 185 24.20 9.47 -0.82
N ALA A 186 23.75 9.96 0.34
CA ALA A 186 23.90 11.36 0.71
C ALA A 186 25.38 11.76 0.81
N ILE A 187 25.66 13.03 0.51
CA ILE A 187 26.99 13.65 0.58
C ILE A 187 27.16 14.59 1.78
#